data_AF-A0A6F9WYI7-F1
#
_entry.id   AF-A0A6F9WYI7-F1
#
_cell.length_a   1.000
_cell.length_b   1.000
_cell.length_c   1.000
_cell.angle_alpha   90.00
_cell.angle_beta   90.00
_cell.angle_gamma   90.00
#
_symmetry.space_group_name_H-M   'P 1'
#
loop_
_entity.id
_entity.type
_entity.pdbx_description
1 polymer ?
#
loop_
_entity_poly.entity_id
_entity_poly.type
_entity_poly.pdbx_seq_one_letter_code
_entity_poly.pdbx_strand_id
1 'polypeptide(L)'
;MRKRTVRNGLRLLLAALLMIMLASFYHAGLAELLSLSWGAEQRFYSLGIFWAAAVGGYGVVLAAFGLVLSPGHRDAGVRITPLLLVIVCVVALFFYLLVSSITSPPEERMQPGSTITI
;
A
#
# COMPACT_ATOMS: atom_id res chain seq x y z
N MET A 1 2.39 5.96 -26.92
CA MET A 1 2.75 4.81 -26.04
C MET A 1 3.21 5.27 -24.67
N ARG A 2 4.02 6.35 -24.59
CA ARG A 2 4.51 7.02 -23.38
C ARG A 2 3.50 7.18 -22.23
N LYS A 3 2.38 7.89 -22.45
CA LYS A 3 1.41 8.17 -21.38
C LYS A 3 0.68 6.92 -20.87
N ARG A 4 0.59 5.85 -21.68
CA ARG A 4 0.00 4.57 -21.28
C ARG A 4 0.97 3.78 -20.39
N THR A 5 2.27 3.81 -20.72
CA THR A 5 3.37 3.26 -19.89
C THR A 5 3.44 3.97 -18.54
N VAL A 6 3.50 5.30 -18.51
CA VAL A 6 3.51 6.09 -17.27
C VAL A 6 2.27 5.80 -16.41
N ARG A 7 1.07 5.73 -17.03
CA ARG A 7 -0.16 5.39 -16.32
C ARG A 7 -0.14 3.98 -15.73
N ASN A 8 0.40 3.00 -16.43
CA ASN A 8 0.54 1.65 -15.91
C ASN A 8 1.56 1.60 -14.76
N GLY A 9 2.68 2.33 -14.87
CA GLY A 9 3.65 2.47 -13.78
C GLY A 9 3.04 3.09 -12.53
N LEU A 10 2.27 4.18 -12.69
CA LEU A 10 1.53 4.83 -11.60
C LEU A 10 0.45 3.92 -10.99
N ARG A 11 -0.23 3.08 -11.80
CA ARG A 11 -1.19 2.08 -11.28
C ARG A 11 -0.50 0.98 -10.47
N LEU A 12 0.66 0.53 -10.90
CA LEU A 12 1.47 -0.44 -10.15
C LEU A 12 1.97 0.17 -8.84
N LEU A 13 2.40 1.44 -8.86
CA LEU A 13 2.74 2.20 -7.66
C LEU A 13 1.56 2.32 -6.69
N LEU A 14 0.36 2.62 -7.20
CA LEU A 14 -0.85 2.67 -6.40
C LEU A 14 -1.16 1.30 -5.77
N ALA A 15 -1.09 0.22 -6.56
CA ALA A 15 -1.32 -1.14 -6.07
C ALA A 15 -0.30 -1.55 -5.00
N ALA A 16 0.97 -1.18 -5.18
CA ALA A 16 2.02 -1.40 -4.19
C ALA A 16 1.74 -0.64 -2.89
N LEU A 17 1.40 0.65 -2.96
CA LEU A 17 1.02 1.46 -1.80
C LEU A 17 -0.17 0.86 -1.04
N LEU A 18 -1.20 0.40 -1.76
CA LEU A 18 -2.35 -0.28 -1.16
C LEU A 18 -1.93 -1.59 -0.47
N MET A 19 -1.07 -2.40 -1.09
CA MET A 19 -0.55 -3.62 -0.46
C MET A 19 0.28 -3.33 0.80
N ILE A 20 1.12 -2.28 0.79
CA ILE A 20 1.86 -1.87 2.00
C ILE A 20 0.89 -1.47 3.09
N MET A 21 -0.11 -0.62 2.80
CA MET A 21 -1.12 -0.24 3.80
C MET A 21 -1.86 -1.45 4.37
N LEU A 22 -2.27 -2.37 3.52
CA LEU A 22 -3.00 -3.56 3.94
C LEU A 22 -2.13 -4.46 4.83
N ALA A 23 -0.87 -4.69 4.44
CA ALA A 23 0.07 -5.47 5.23
C ALA A 23 0.42 -4.76 6.55
N SER A 24 0.71 -3.46 6.53
CA SER A 24 1.13 -2.71 7.73
C SER A 24 0.01 -2.54 8.75
N PHE A 25 -1.20 -2.14 8.32
CA PHE A 25 -2.27 -1.76 9.25
C PHE A 25 -3.34 -2.83 9.44
N TYR A 26 -3.48 -3.78 8.52
CA TYR A 26 -4.58 -4.76 8.53
C TYR A 26 -4.10 -6.23 8.60
N HIS A 27 -2.82 -6.51 8.84
CA HIS A 27 -2.33 -7.89 8.93
C HIS A 27 -3.03 -8.71 10.02
N ALA A 28 -3.29 -8.11 11.19
CA ALA A 28 -4.00 -8.78 12.29
C ALA A 28 -5.44 -9.14 11.92
N GLY A 29 -6.18 -8.20 11.27
CA GLY A 29 -7.54 -8.45 10.80
C GLY A 29 -7.61 -9.48 9.68
N LEU A 30 -6.61 -9.50 8.78
CA LEU A 30 -6.49 -10.53 7.75
C LEU A 30 -6.12 -11.90 8.32
N ALA A 31 -5.27 -11.93 9.34
CA ALA A 31 -4.91 -13.16 10.04
C ALA A 31 -6.12 -13.78 10.73
N GLU A 32 -6.96 -12.96 11.37
CA GLU A 32 -8.21 -13.39 11.99
C GLU A 32 -9.22 -13.90 10.96
N LEU A 33 -9.43 -13.17 9.86
CA LEU A 33 -10.36 -13.58 8.79
C LEU A 33 -9.97 -14.90 8.13
N LEU A 34 -8.66 -15.14 7.98
CA LEU A 34 -8.11 -16.36 7.38
C LEU A 34 -7.83 -17.46 8.41
N SER A 35 -8.15 -17.24 9.69
CA SER A 35 -7.84 -18.15 10.81
C SER A 35 -6.37 -18.62 10.84
N LEU A 36 -5.45 -17.71 10.48
CA LEU A 36 -4.02 -17.98 10.38
C LEU A 36 -3.38 -18.12 11.77
N SER A 37 -2.44 -19.05 11.90
CA SER A 37 -1.60 -19.15 13.10
C SER A 37 -0.58 -18.02 13.14
N TRP A 38 -0.09 -17.68 14.34
CA TRP A 38 0.90 -16.60 14.57
C TRP A 38 2.14 -16.72 13.64
N GLY A 39 2.65 -17.92 13.44
CA GLY A 39 3.79 -18.16 12.54
C GLY A 39 3.45 -17.95 11.06
N ALA A 40 2.20 -18.18 10.66
CA ALA A 40 1.73 -17.96 9.30
C ALA A 40 1.43 -16.47 9.03
N GLU A 41 0.95 -15.73 10.03
CA GLU A 41 0.75 -14.28 9.99
C GLU A 41 2.06 -13.53 9.66
N GLN A 42 3.15 -13.85 10.35
CA GLN A 42 4.44 -13.18 10.15
C GLN A 42 5.01 -13.45 8.74
N ARG A 43 4.81 -14.67 8.21
CA ARG A 43 5.17 -15.02 6.83
C ARG A 43 4.32 -14.29 5.81
N PHE A 44 3.02 -14.17 6.07
CA PHE A 44 2.08 -13.45 5.21
C PHE A 44 2.44 -11.96 5.14
N TYR A 45 2.76 -11.35 6.29
CA TYR A 45 3.24 -9.98 6.37
C TYR A 45 4.53 -9.78 5.54
N SER A 46 5.54 -10.63 5.76
CA SER A 46 6.82 -10.55 5.04
C SER A 46 6.63 -10.70 3.53
N LEU A 47 5.79 -11.65 3.11
CA LEU A 47 5.49 -11.90 1.69
C LEU A 47 4.73 -10.73 1.07
N GLY A 48 3.75 -10.16 1.79
CA GLY A 48 3.00 -8.99 1.36
C GLY A 48 3.89 -7.77 1.14
N ILE A 49 4.79 -7.49 2.10
CA ILE A 49 5.76 -6.40 1.97
C ILE A 49 6.74 -6.65 0.81
N PHE A 50 7.22 -7.89 0.65
CA PHE A 50 8.11 -8.25 -0.46
C PHE A 50 7.45 -7.99 -1.83
N TRP A 51 6.22 -8.48 -2.03
CA TRP A 51 5.48 -8.24 -3.27
C TRP A 51 5.19 -6.77 -3.49
N ALA A 52 4.85 -6.03 -2.44
CA ALA A 52 4.60 -4.61 -2.54
C ALA A 52 5.88 -3.84 -2.95
N ALA A 53 7.03 -4.19 -2.38
CA ALA A 53 8.32 -3.62 -2.78
C ALA A 53 8.68 -3.97 -4.23
N ALA A 54 8.50 -5.22 -4.66
CA ALA A 54 8.80 -5.66 -6.02
C ALA A 54 7.90 -4.97 -7.07
N VAL A 55 6.58 -4.93 -6.82
CA VAL A 55 5.60 -4.27 -7.70
C VAL A 55 5.81 -2.76 -7.71
N GLY A 56 6.09 -2.16 -6.56
CA GLY A 56 6.37 -0.73 -6.41
C GLY A 56 7.63 -0.34 -7.17
N GLY A 57 8.72 -1.08 -6.98
CA GLY A 57 9.98 -0.87 -7.69
C GLY A 57 9.82 -0.98 -9.22
N TYR A 58 9.13 -2.00 -9.69
CA TYR A 58 8.80 -2.13 -11.11
C TYR A 58 7.97 -0.95 -11.63
N GLY A 59 6.97 -0.51 -10.85
CA GLY A 59 6.16 0.67 -11.14
C GLY A 59 6.97 1.97 -11.28
N VAL A 60 7.95 2.20 -10.39
CA VAL A 60 8.87 3.36 -10.45
C VAL A 60 9.68 3.32 -11.74
N VAL A 61 10.30 2.18 -12.05
CA VAL A 61 11.12 2.02 -13.26
C VAL A 61 10.27 2.31 -14.50
N LEU A 62 9.07 1.72 -14.57
CA LEU A 62 8.16 1.87 -15.71
C LEU A 62 7.65 3.31 -15.85
N ALA A 63 7.41 4.02 -14.74
CA ALA A 63 7.09 5.44 -14.74
C ALA A 63 8.27 6.31 -15.19
N ALA A 64 9.48 6.04 -14.69
CA ALA A 64 10.71 6.77 -15.03
C ALA A 64 11.06 6.62 -16.52
N PHE A 65 11.08 5.40 -17.05
CA PHE A 65 11.27 5.16 -18.49
C PHE A 65 10.18 5.84 -19.31
N GLY A 66 8.93 5.79 -18.86
CA GLY A 66 7.83 6.52 -19.49
C GLY A 66 8.01 8.04 -19.49
N LEU A 67 8.75 8.62 -18.56
CA LEU A 67 9.06 10.06 -18.56
C LEU A 67 10.24 10.40 -19.47
N VAL A 68 11.28 9.55 -19.51
CA VAL A 68 12.52 9.76 -20.29
C VAL A 68 12.32 9.58 -21.80
N LEU A 69 11.38 8.74 -22.25
CA LEU A 69 11.13 8.56 -23.69
C LEU A 69 10.57 9.85 -24.34
N SER A 70 11.19 10.26 -25.45
CA SER A 70 10.91 11.49 -26.22
C SER A 70 9.45 11.62 -26.70
N PRO A 71 8.85 12.82 -26.73
CA PRO A 71 7.46 13.03 -27.10
C PRO A 71 7.19 12.71 -28.59
N GLY A 72 6.42 11.65 -28.84
CA GLY A 72 5.77 11.43 -30.12
C GLY A 72 4.47 12.24 -30.21
N HIS A 73 4.17 12.82 -31.38
CA HIS A 73 3.03 13.72 -31.68
C HIS A 73 1.61 13.16 -31.40
N ARG A 74 1.46 11.96 -30.81
CA ARG A 74 0.20 11.22 -30.63
C ARG A 74 -0.40 11.24 -29.22
N ASP A 75 0.09 12.09 -28.32
CA ASP A 75 -0.23 12.01 -26.87
C ASP A 75 -1.26 13.04 -26.36
N ALA A 76 -2.05 13.70 -27.22
CA ALA A 76 -2.95 14.81 -26.82
C ALA A 76 -4.08 14.42 -25.83
N GLY A 77 -4.51 13.16 -25.76
CA GLY A 77 -5.70 12.76 -25.00
C GLY A 77 -5.49 12.18 -23.59
N VAL A 78 -4.28 11.79 -23.20
CA VAL A 78 -4.09 11.07 -21.92
C VAL A 78 -3.75 12.04 -20.78
N ARG A 79 -4.64 12.12 -19.77
CA ARG A 79 -4.50 12.93 -18.55
C ARG A 79 -3.88 12.08 -17.44
N ILE A 80 -2.69 12.46 -16.97
CA ILE A 80 -1.95 11.76 -15.90
C ILE A 80 -2.24 12.39 -14.53
N THR A 81 -2.63 13.67 -14.53
CA THR A 81 -2.99 14.48 -13.36
C THR A 81 -3.96 13.81 -12.37
N PRO A 82 -5.10 13.21 -12.80
CA PRO A 82 -6.04 12.61 -11.84
C PRO A 82 -5.43 11.40 -11.11
N LEU A 83 -4.58 10.62 -11.78
CA LEU A 83 -3.94 9.46 -11.17
C LEU A 83 -2.85 9.88 -10.17
N LEU A 84 -2.14 10.96 -10.46
CA LEU A 84 -1.15 11.54 -9.55
C LEU A 84 -1.82 12.07 -8.28
N LEU A 85 -2.98 12.74 -8.41
CA LEU A 85 -3.78 13.20 -7.28
C LEU A 85 -4.21 12.04 -6.38
N VAL A 86 -4.71 10.94 -6.95
CA VAL A 86 -5.07 9.73 -6.19
C VAL A 86 -3.88 9.17 -5.41
N ILE A 87 -2.69 9.11 -6.03
CA ILE A 87 -1.48 8.63 -5.34
C ILE A 87 -1.11 9.55 -4.19
N VAL A 88 -1.18 10.86 -4.37
CA VAL A 88 -0.92 11.83 -3.29
C VAL A 88 -1.92 11.64 -2.14
N CYS A 89 -3.21 11.47 -2.44
CA CYS A 89 -4.22 11.17 -1.42
C CYS A 89 -3.92 9.86 -0.68
N VAL A 90 -3.50 8.81 -1.39
CA VAL A 90 -3.14 7.52 -0.79
C VAL A 90 -1.89 7.63 0.08
N VAL A 91 -0.89 8.39 -0.35
CA VAL A 91 0.30 8.67 0.46
C VAL A 91 -0.07 9.46 1.71
N ALA A 92 -0.92 10.49 1.59
CA ALA A 92 -1.41 11.24 2.75
C ALA A 92 -2.18 10.34 3.72
N LEU A 93 -3.03 9.44 3.20
CA LEU A 93 -3.74 8.45 4.01
C LEU A 93 -2.77 7.49 4.72
N PHE A 94 -1.72 7.02 4.04
CA PHE A 94 -0.69 6.19 4.66
C PHE A 94 -0.03 6.90 5.85
N PHE A 95 0.37 8.16 5.68
CA PHE A 95 0.95 8.94 6.78
C PHE A 95 -0.04 9.19 7.91
N TYR A 96 -1.30 9.47 7.58
CA TYR A 96 -2.36 9.62 8.58
C TYR A 96 -2.52 8.34 9.41
N LEU A 97 -2.61 7.18 8.75
CA LEU A 97 -2.69 5.88 9.42
C LEU A 97 -1.44 5.57 10.24
N LEU A 98 -0.26 5.93 9.74
CA LEU A 98 1.00 5.76 10.46
C LEU A 98 1.03 6.58 11.75
N VAL A 99 0.67 7.85 11.68
CA VAL A 99 0.58 8.73 12.85
C VAL A 99 -0.48 8.21 13.82
N SER A 100 -1.64 7.80 13.33
CA SER A 100 -2.68 7.20 14.16
C SER A 100 -2.16 5.95 14.86
N SER A 101 -1.48 5.05 14.15
CA SER A 101 -0.95 3.80 14.73
C SER A 101 0.09 4.04 15.82
N ILE A 102 0.84 5.14 15.79
CA ILE A 102 1.84 5.48 16.80
C ILE A 102 1.21 6.23 17.98
N THR A 103 0.16 7.02 17.72
CA THR A 103 -0.48 7.90 18.71
C THR A 103 -1.65 7.21 19.44
N SER A 104 -2.21 6.14 18.85
CA SER A 104 -3.28 5.37 19.50
C SER A 104 -2.77 4.74 20.79
N PRO A 105 -3.46 4.94 21.93
CA PRO A 105 -3.13 4.22 23.15
C PRO A 105 -3.26 2.71 22.88
N PRO A 106 -2.41 1.86 23.48
CA PRO A 106 -2.52 0.42 23.30
C PRO A 106 -3.93 -0.01 23.73
N GLU A 107 -4.70 -0.62 22.81
CA GLU A 107 -5.91 -1.32 23.20
C GLU A 107 -5.48 -2.42 24.17
N GLU A 108 -5.85 -2.22 25.42
CA GLU A 108 -5.63 -3.19 26.50
C GLU A 108 -6.46 -4.42 26.15
N ARG A 109 -5.85 -5.38 25.44
CA ARG A 109 -6.41 -6.72 25.24
C ARG A 109 -6.61 -7.31 26.63
N MET A 110 -7.80 -7.14 27.20
CA MET A 110 -8.19 -7.78 28.44
C MET A 110 -7.95 -9.27 28.27
N GLN A 111 -7.02 -9.82 29.04
CA GLN A 111 -6.78 -11.25 29.06
C GLN A 111 -8.09 -11.93 29.48
N PRO A 112 -8.55 -12.98 28.77
CA PRO A 112 -9.70 -13.76 29.20
C PRO A 112 -9.40 -14.35 30.58
N GLY A 113 -9.97 -13.75 31.65
CA GLY A 113 -9.72 -14.15 33.04
C GLY A 113 -9.52 -13.01 34.03
N SER A 114 -9.31 -11.77 33.60
CA SER A 114 -9.30 -10.61 34.51
C SER A 114 -10.73 -10.13 34.79
N THR A 115 -11.51 -10.98 35.48
CA THR A 115 -12.80 -10.57 36.05
C THR A 115 -12.50 -9.66 37.23
N ILE A 116 -12.94 -8.41 37.14
CA ILE A 116 -12.97 -7.47 38.26
C ILE A 116 -13.90 -8.08 39.32
N THR A 117 -13.36 -8.57 40.43
CA THR A 117 -14.12 -8.78 41.66
C THR A 117 -14.49 -7.41 42.18
N ILE A 118 -15.76 -7.01 41.97
CA ILE A 118 -16.41 -5.90 42.68
C ILE A 118 -16.97 -6.46 43.99
#